data_AF-A0A0G0Z7L2-F1
#
_entry.id   AF-A0A0G0Z7L2-F1
#
_cell.length_a   1.000
_cell.length_b   1.000
_cell.length_c   1.000
_cell.angle_alpha   90.00
_cell.angle_beta   90.00
_cell.angle_gamma   90.00
#
_symmetry.space_group_name_H-M   'P 1'
#
loop_
_entity.id
_entity.type
_entity.pdbx_description
1 polymer ?
#
loop_
_entity_poly.entity_id
_entity_poly.type
_entity_poly.pdbx_seq_one_letter_code
_entity_poly.pdbx_strand_id
1 'polypeptide(L)'
;MNESRMMKINMTILAKIHSIAFVLLCVVLPCSPSVAEVPVWQPWVDASAFGYNAVDATTALQAAINSGARTVYVPNMGTPWIVTPIFLASNQEIIFESGVLIQAKAGSFIGQQDCLFKAEGKSNITLTGYGARFRMRKEDYLSLPGEWRMGIWLRSCTNVNIRGMRIENTGGDGVYIGEIPESSTPCQNITIKDVTCEDCARNAISVVSVVNLLIDNCILRTTSGLAPMCGIDFEPNYNTDKIVNCIVRYSIIEGNVDHGIALPLQQLTDPSGQTSGSITNCTIISNGSLYNAYGIYLSHYLPNWTIRDNLIVNNYGYGMYQNMAGLQTTVTYTAFYGNIGGITYHVTRGTGCLTTVAPLFASADISSSDYMYLAKVNVPAILLSGASNGGYLGARPMASDAQACANIWQFGKGMPADFNHDCVVNFLDVVMIANDWLVSNNPTP
;
A
#
# COMPACT_ATOMS: atom_id res chain seq x y z
N MET A 1 -17.22 -36.76 77.25
CA MET A 1 -16.64 -36.90 75.91
C MET A 1 -15.73 -35.68 75.72
N ASN A 2 -14.61 -35.66 76.43
CA ASN A 2 -13.26 -36.13 76.01
C ASN A 2 -12.62 -35.12 75.05
N GLU A 3 -11.43 -34.55 75.25
CA GLU A 3 -10.38 -34.88 76.22
C GLU A 3 -9.26 -33.80 76.19
N SER A 4 -8.61 -33.60 77.36
CA SER A 4 -7.18 -33.31 77.63
C SER A 4 -6.37 -32.30 76.79
N ARG A 5 -5.80 -31.24 77.38
CA ARG A 5 -4.63 -31.11 78.29
C ARG A 5 -3.24 -31.35 77.64
N MET A 6 -2.46 -30.26 77.65
CA MET A 6 -1.02 -30.11 77.95
C MET A 6 0.03 -30.88 77.13
N MET A 7 0.99 -30.15 76.56
CA MET A 7 2.42 -30.34 76.90
C MET A 7 3.29 -29.15 76.47
N LYS A 8 4.05 -28.59 77.42
CA LYS A 8 5.26 -27.79 77.17
C LYS A 8 6.35 -28.73 76.67
N ILE A 9 7.22 -28.29 75.75
CA ILE A 9 8.66 -28.63 75.75
C ILE A 9 9.43 -27.44 75.14
N ASN A 10 10.51 -27.10 75.85
CA ASN A 10 11.51 -26.11 75.55
C ASN A 10 12.80 -26.90 75.23
N MET A 11 13.50 -26.61 74.13
CA MET A 11 14.86 -27.12 73.88
C MET A 11 15.75 -26.03 73.28
N THR A 12 16.34 -25.28 74.20
CA THR A 12 17.74 -24.77 74.27
C THR A 12 18.72 -25.45 73.28
N ILE A 13 19.57 -24.74 72.52
CA ILE A 13 21.01 -24.41 72.80
C ILE A 13 21.60 -23.96 71.43
N LEU A 14 22.30 -22.83 71.23
CA LEU A 14 23.77 -22.63 71.39
C LEU A 14 24.06 -21.13 71.08
N ALA A 15 24.46 -20.31 72.07
CA ALA A 15 25.79 -19.67 72.20
C ALA A 15 26.22 -18.71 71.05
N LYS A 16 26.78 -17.51 71.23
CA LYS A 16 27.43 -16.85 72.37
C LYS A 16 27.77 -15.39 71.97
N ILE A 17 27.60 -14.48 72.94
CA ILE A 17 28.51 -13.37 73.32
C ILE A 17 28.53 -12.07 72.49
N HIS A 18 28.10 -11.02 73.18
CA HIS A 18 28.34 -9.59 72.96
C HIS A 18 29.78 -9.19 73.34
N SER A 19 30.35 -8.21 72.62
CA SER A 19 31.31 -7.19 73.12
C SER A 19 31.41 -6.06 72.07
N ILE A 20 30.91 -4.84 72.33
CA ILE A 20 31.63 -3.65 72.85
C ILE A 20 32.81 -3.26 71.91
N ALA A 21 33.00 -2.05 71.37
CA ALA A 21 32.29 -0.77 71.31
C ALA A 21 33.07 0.20 70.37
N PHE A 22 32.50 1.40 70.17
CA PHE A 22 33.14 2.69 69.83
C PHE A 22 33.38 3.12 68.34
N VAL A 23 32.49 4.04 67.92
CA VAL A 23 32.78 5.40 67.40
C VAL A 23 33.01 5.66 65.89
N LEU A 24 32.33 6.73 65.45
CA LEU A 24 32.48 7.56 64.24
C LEU A 24 31.96 6.96 62.92
N LEU A 25 30.95 7.61 62.33
CA LEU A 25 31.14 8.72 61.38
C LEU A 25 29.80 9.04 60.72
N CYS A 26 29.31 10.27 60.89
CA CYS A 26 28.26 10.83 60.04
C CYS A 26 28.84 10.93 58.62
N VAL A 27 28.50 9.98 57.76
CA VAL A 27 28.67 10.11 56.31
C VAL A 27 27.31 10.48 55.75
N VAL A 28 27.24 11.72 55.29
CA VAL A 28 26.22 12.21 54.36
C VAL A 28 26.22 11.27 53.16
N LEU A 29 25.23 10.39 53.07
CA LEU A 29 25.00 9.62 51.86
C LEU A 29 24.41 10.58 50.82
N PRO A 30 25.06 10.76 49.65
CA PRO A 30 24.45 11.51 48.58
C PRO A 30 23.18 10.78 48.13
N CYS A 31 22.13 11.57 47.96
CA CYS A 31 20.89 11.23 47.26
C CYS A 31 21.22 10.33 46.06
N SER A 32 20.66 9.13 46.03
CA SER A 32 20.73 8.26 44.86
C SER A 32 20.15 9.04 43.68
N PRO A 33 20.86 9.21 42.55
CA PRO A 33 20.18 9.64 41.35
C PRO A 33 19.12 8.58 41.06
N SER A 34 17.87 9.02 40.87
CA SER A 34 16.83 8.18 40.31
C SER A 34 17.42 7.43 39.13
N VAL A 35 17.46 6.10 39.22
CA VAL A 35 17.71 5.28 38.04
C VAL A 35 16.62 5.71 37.06
N ALA A 36 17.00 6.44 36.02
CA ALA A 36 16.11 6.68 34.89
C ALA A 36 15.64 5.29 34.48
N GLU A 37 14.34 5.03 34.58
CA GLU A 37 13.76 3.79 34.09
C GLU A 37 14.29 3.60 32.68
N VAL A 38 15.09 2.55 32.47
CA VAL A 38 15.48 2.16 31.12
C VAL A 38 14.15 1.97 30.39
N PRO A 39 13.86 2.73 29.32
CA PRO A 39 12.58 2.65 28.66
C PRO A 39 12.35 1.19 28.32
N VAL A 40 11.32 0.58 28.91
CA VAL A 40 10.87 -0.73 28.49
C VAL A 40 10.55 -0.54 27.02
N TRP A 41 11.28 -1.24 26.15
CA TRP A 41 10.97 -1.28 24.73
C TRP A 41 9.52 -1.74 24.61
N GLN A 42 8.60 -0.81 24.42
CA GLN A 42 7.25 -1.11 24.00
C GLN A 42 7.38 -1.53 22.54
N PRO A 43 7.23 -2.82 22.20
CA PRO A 43 7.40 -3.28 20.82
C PRO A 43 6.37 -2.62 19.90
N TRP A 44 5.26 -2.15 20.48
CA TRP A 44 4.23 -1.39 19.80
C TRP A 44 3.69 -0.28 20.71
N VAL A 45 3.10 0.76 20.11
CA VAL A 45 2.35 1.80 20.82
C VAL A 45 0.97 2.01 20.19
N ASP A 46 -0.02 2.37 21.00
CA ASP A 46 -1.32 2.85 20.54
C ASP A 46 -1.23 4.37 20.31
N ALA A 47 -1.47 4.83 19.08
CA ALA A 47 -1.39 6.24 18.73
C ALA A 47 -2.41 7.09 19.51
N SER A 48 -3.54 6.53 19.94
CA SER A 48 -4.57 7.27 20.67
C SER A 48 -4.12 7.67 22.08
N ALA A 49 -3.18 6.91 22.67
CA ALA A 49 -2.59 7.19 23.97
C ALA A 49 -1.72 8.46 23.98
N PHE A 50 -1.36 9.01 22.82
CA PHE A 50 -0.61 10.26 22.68
C PHE A 50 -1.51 11.51 22.64
N GLY A 51 -2.73 11.40 23.15
CA GLY A 51 -3.67 12.52 23.25
C GLY A 51 -4.46 12.75 21.97
N TYR A 52 -5.13 11.71 21.45
CA TYR A 52 -6.04 11.84 20.32
C TYR A 52 -7.01 13.01 20.50
N ASN A 53 -7.17 13.79 19.44
CA ASN A 53 -8.12 14.89 19.37
C ASN A 53 -8.82 14.86 18.01
N ALA A 54 -10.14 14.65 18.03
CA ALA A 54 -10.95 14.53 16.82
C ALA A 54 -10.98 15.79 15.94
N VAL A 55 -10.56 16.95 16.46
CA VAL A 55 -10.43 18.20 15.69
C VAL A 55 -9.07 18.29 15.00
N ASP A 56 -8.02 17.81 15.67
CA ASP A 56 -6.64 17.80 15.18
C ASP A 56 -5.82 16.74 15.92
N ALA A 57 -5.68 15.57 15.31
CA ALA A 57 -4.96 14.43 15.82
C ALA A 57 -3.48 14.43 15.39
N THR A 58 -2.99 15.50 14.75
CA THR A 58 -1.62 15.56 14.20
C THR A 58 -0.58 15.28 15.28
N THR A 59 -0.67 15.96 16.43
CA THR A 59 0.29 15.79 17.52
C THR A 59 0.30 14.36 18.04
N ALA A 60 -0.88 13.74 18.19
CA ALA A 60 -0.99 12.37 18.70
C ALA A 60 -0.34 11.37 17.74
N LEU A 61 -0.73 11.39 16.45
CA LEU A 61 -0.19 10.47 15.47
C LEU A 61 1.31 10.68 15.23
N GLN A 62 1.75 11.94 15.14
CA GLN A 62 3.16 12.25 14.94
C GLN A 62 4.02 11.86 16.16
N ALA A 63 3.52 12.05 17.38
CA ALA A 63 4.21 11.62 18.60
C ALA A 63 4.32 10.10 18.68
N ALA A 64 3.28 9.37 18.27
CA ALA A 64 3.31 7.91 18.21
C ALA A 64 4.38 7.40 17.23
N ILE A 65 4.49 8.01 16.03
CA ILE A 65 5.55 7.73 15.06
C ILE A 65 6.92 8.08 15.63
N ASN A 66 7.06 9.25 16.26
CA ASN A 66 8.32 9.72 16.84
C ASN A 66 8.75 8.97 18.11
N SER A 67 7.89 8.11 18.67
CA SER A 67 8.19 7.35 19.89
C SER A 67 9.37 6.37 19.74
N GLY A 68 9.71 6.00 18.50
CA GLY A 68 10.71 4.97 18.20
C GLY A 68 10.21 3.54 18.39
N ALA A 69 8.92 3.35 18.72
CA ALA A 69 8.30 2.03 18.76
C ALA A 69 8.41 1.33 17.40
N ARG A 70 8.64 0.01 17.39
CA ARG A 70 8.72 -0.76 16.16
C ARG A 70 7.37 -0.83 15.43
N THR A 71 6.28 -0.87 16.18
CA THR A 71 4.92 -0.88 15.63
C THR A 71 4.11 0.30 16.18
N VAL A 72 3.39 1.01 15.32
CA VAL A 72 2.42 2.04 15.71
C VAL A 72 1.05 1.57 15.28
N TYR A 73 0.18 1.31 16.25
CA TYR A 73 -1.21 0.96 16.01
C TYR A 73 -2.07 2.22 16.03
N VAL A 74 -2.87 2.42 14.98
CA VAL A 74 -3.79 3.54 14.83
C VAL A 74 -5.22 2.99 14.91
N PRO A 75 -5.91 3.13 16.06
CA PRO A 75 -7.25 2.58 16.24
C PRO A 75 -8.32 3.37 15.48
N ASN A 76 -9.40 2.69 15.16
CA ASN A 76 -10.64 3.29 14.67
C ASN A 76 -11.39 3.93 15.85
N MET A 77 -11.29 5.26 15.94
CA MET A 77 -11.93 6.03 17.01
C MET A 77 -13.44 6.24 16.80
N GLY A 78 -14.04 5.65 15.75
CA GLY A 78 -15.39 5.98 15.28
C GLY A 78 -15.50 7.39 14.68
N THR A 79 -14.40 8.14 14.67
CA THR A 79 -14.25 9.50 14.14
C THR A 79 -12.94 9.60 13.37
N PRO A 80 -12.82 10.53 12.41
CA PRO A 80 -11.61 10.66 11.61
C PRO A 80 -10.40 11.13 12.43
N TRP A 81 -9.23 10.61 12.11
CA TRP A 81 -7.95 11.20 12.47
C TRP A 81 -7.70 12.41 11.56
N ILE A 82 -8.15 13.58 11.99
CA ILE A 82 -7.92 14.83 11.26
C ILE A 82 -6.49 15.27 11.47
N VAL A 83 -5.67 15.34 10.41
CA VAL A 83 -4.24 15.63 10.51
C VAL A 83 -3.78 16.67 9.50
N THR A 84 -2.73 17.41 9.84
CA THR A 84 -1.86 18.11 8.89
C THR A 84 -0.78 17.13 8.37
N PRO A 85 0.21 17.54 7.56
CA PRO A 85 1.26 16.62 7.08
C PRO A 85 1.90 15.78 8.19
N ILE A 86 2.02 14.46 7.95
CA ILE A 86 2.64 13.48 8.85
C ILE A 86 3.96 13.00 8.25
N PHE A 87 5.01 12.97 9.07
CA PHE A 87 6.34 12.56 8.68
C PHE A 87 6.64 11.16 9.22
N LEU A 88 6.95 10.23 8.31
CA LEU A 88 7.27 8.84 8.64
C LEU A 88 8.70 8.69 9.15
N ALA A 89 8.93 7.69 10.00
CA ALA A 89 10.24 7.33 10.52
C ALA A 89 10.68 5.94 10.04
N SER A 90 12.00 5.69 10.04
CA SER A 90 12.54 4.40 9.63
C SER A 90 12.26 3.29 10.65
N ASN A 91 12.30 2.03 10.21
CA ASN A 91 12.18 0.82 11.03
C ASN A 91 10.85 0.69 11.77
N GLN A 92 9.75 1.07 11.10
CA GLN A 92 8.42 1.05 11.69
C GLN A 92 7.39 0.36 10.79
N GLU A 93 6.50 -0.39 11.44
CA GLU A 93 5.23 -0.82 10.88
C GLU A 93 4.11 0.02 11.50
N ILE A 94 3.35 0.73 10.68
CA ILE A 94 2.17 1.49 11.09
C ILE A 94 0.93 0.72 10.62
N ILE A 95 0.14 0.26 11.58
CA ILE A 95 -1.06 -0.54 11.35
C ILE A 95 -2.28 0.34 11.61
N PHE A 96 -3.05 0.60 10.56
CA PHE A 96 -4.32 1.30 10.61
C PHE A 96 -5.44 0.26 10.75
N GLU A 97 -6.21 0.34 11.83
CA GLU A 97 -7.36 -0.54 12.04
C GLU A 97 -8.39 -0.37 10.90
N SER A 98 -9.09 -1.45 10.55
CA SER A 98 -10.17 -1.39 9.56
C SER A 98 -11.21 -0.31 9.92
N GLY A 99 -11.63 0.47 8.94
CA GLY A 99 -12.54 1.60 9.12
C GLY A 99 -11.89 2.89 9.61
N VAL A 100 -10.59 2.91 9.92
CA VAL A 100 -9.85 4.15 10.17
C VAL A 100 -9.96 5.08 8.97
N LEU A 101 -10.24 6.35 9.24
CA LEU A 101 -10.16 7.43 8.28
C LEU A 101 -9.09 8.42 8.73
N ILE A 102 -7.96 8.46 8.01
CA ILE A 102 -7.01 9.58 8.09
C ILE A 102 -7.52 10.67 7.16
N GLN A 103 -7.78 11.86 7.68
CA GLN A 103 -8.39 12.95 6.94
C GLN A 103 -7.52 14.21 6.97
N ALA A 104 -7.22 14.79 5.80
CA ALA A 104 -6.57 16.09 5.74
C ALA A 104 -7.40 17.17 6.45
N LYS A 105 -6.77 17.91 7.35
CA LYS A 105 -7.34 19.08 8.02
C LYS A 105 -7.67 20.18 7.00
N ALA A 106 -8.91 20.68 7.05
CA ALA A 106 -9.40 21.72 6.15
C ALA A 106 -8.51 22.97 6.19
N GLY A 107 -8.22 23.54 5.03
CA GLY A 107 -7.41 24.76 4.90
C GLY A 107 -5.95 24.64 5.36
N SER A 108 -5.43 23.44 5.66
CA SER A 108 -4.09 23.27 6.23
C SER A 108 -3.00 22.84 5.24
N PHE A 109 -3.38 22.33 4.06
CA PHE A 109 -2.45 21.83 3.03
C PHE A 109 -2.25 22.87 1.92
N ILE A 110 -1.93 24.10 2.31
CA ILE A 110 -1.80 25.24 1.38
C ILE A 110 -0.45 25.27 0.67
N GLY A 111 0.61 24.75 1.31
CA GLY A 111 1.94 24.64 0.74
C GLY A 111 1.97 23.68 -0.44
N GLN A 112 2.84 23.95 -1.41
CA GLN A 112 2.91 23.16 -2.65
C GLN A 112 3.33 21.70 -2.42
N GLN A 113 4.08 21.43 -1.33
CA GLN A 113 4.60 20.10 -0.97
C GLN A 113 3.98 19.57 0.32
N ASP A 114 2.84 20.10 0.75
CA ASP A 114 2.09 19.59 1.89
C ASP A 114 1.42 18.28 1.45
N CYS A 115 2.08 17.16 1.73
CA CYS A 115 1.57 15.81 1.46
C CYS A 115 0.99 15.23 2.75
N LEU A 116 0.04 14.30 2.65
CA LEU A 116 -0.56 13.68 3.82
C LEU A 116 0.47 12.86 4.62
N PHE A 117 1.23 11.99 3.95
CA PHE A 117 2.38 11.27 4.52
C PHE A 117 3.66 11.54 3.73
N LYS A 118 4.77 11.82 4.44
CA LYS A 118 6.08 12.10 3.84
C LYS A 118 7.18 11.21 4.42
N ALA A 119 7.99 10.64 3.55
CA ALA A 119 9.25 10.00 3.88
C ALA A 119 10.34 10.43 2.89
N GLU A 120 11.46 10.94 3.41
CA GLU A 120 12.63 11.30 2.62
C GLU A 120 13.87 10.67 3.27
N GLY A 121 14.63 9.89 2.52
CA GLY A 121 15.84 9.21 3.02
C GLY A 121 15.55 8.20 4.15
N LYS A 122 14.34 7.64 4.20
CA LYS A 122 13.91 6.67 5.24
C LYS A 122 13.96 5.24 4.74
N SER A 123 14.01 4.29 5.68
CA SER A 123 14.10 2.87 5.34
C SER A 123 13.27 1.98 6.26
N ASN A 124 12.89 0.80 5.76
CA ASN A 124 12.16 -0.22 6.52
C ASN A 124 10.83 0.31 7.07
N ILE A 125 9.96 0.78 6.17
CA ILE A 125 8.64 1.31 6.51
C ILE A 125 7.57 0.35 5.99
N THR A 126 6.61 0.00 6.84
CA THR A 126 5.40 -0.71 6.40
C THR A 126 4.18 0.09 6.84
N LEU A 127 3.29 0.40 5.91
CA LEU A 127 1.96 0.94 6.15
C LEU A 127 0.95 -0.16 5.81
N THR A 128 0.19 -0.63 6.80
CA THR A 128 -0.82 -1.69 6.63
C THR A 128 -2.18 -1.14 7.04
N GLY A 129 -3.15 -1.14 6.14
CA GLY A 129 -4.47 -0.54 6.40
C GLY A 129 -5.59 -1.15 5.58
N TYR A 130 -5.77 -2.47 5.65
CA TYR A 130 -6.89 -3.16 5.00
C TYR A 130 -8.23 -2.62 5.55
N GLY A 131 -8.99 -1.96 4.68
CA GLY A 131 -10.24 -1.26 5.04
C GLY A 131 -10.04 0.15 5.62
N ALA A 132 -8.81 0.66 5.68
CA ALA A 132 -8.53 2.05 6.05
C ALA A 132 -8.61 2.99 4.83
N ARG A 133 -8.93 4.26 5.10
CA ARG A 133 -8.99 5.32 4.08
C ARG A 133 -8.12 6.51 4.44
N PHE A 134 -7.35 6.98 3.47
CA PHE A 134 -6.57 8.22 3.52
C PHE A 134 -7.23 9.21 2.58
N ARG A 135 -7.96 10.17 3.14
CA ARG A 135 -8.75 11.14 2.37
C ARG A 135 -8.15 12.52 2.53
N MET A 136 -7.80 13.14 1.42
CA MET A 136 -7.51 14.57 1.40
C MET A 136 -8.75 15.37 0.97
N ARG A 137 -8.59 16.63 0.59
CA ARG A 137 -9.68 17.53 0.21
C ARG A 137 -9.37 18.16 -1.14
N LYS A 138 -9.27 17.35 -2.20
CA LYS A 138 -8.95 17.75 -3.58
C LYS A 138 -9.45 19.16 -3.96
N GLU A 139 -10.74 19.42 -3.75
CA GLU A 139 -11.38 20.70 -4.06
C GLU A 139 -10.77 21.92 -3.35
N ASP A 140 -10.21 21.76 -2.14
CA ASP A 140 -9.51 22.84 -1.42
C ASP A 140 -8.22 23.27 -2.16
N TYR A 141 -7.70 22.44 -3.07
CA TYR A 141 -6.36 22.60 -3.64
C TYR A 141 -6.37 22.96 -5.13
N LEU A 142 -7.41 22.61 -5.88
CA LEU A 142 -7.45 22.79 -7.35
C LEU A 142 -7.33 24.26 -7.80
N SER A 143 -7.64 25.20 -6.92
CA SER A 143 -7.48 26.65 -7.17
C SER A 143 -6.14 27.21 -6.68
N LEU A 144 -5.34 26.41 -5.96
CA LEU A 144 -4.05 26.81 -5.42
C LEU A 144 -2.92 26.49 -6.41
N PRO A 145 -1.83 27.27 -6.41
CA PRO A 145 -0.65 26.92 -7.19
C PRO A 145 0.04 25.66 -6.64
N GLY A 146 0.72 24.92 -7.52
CA GLY A 146 1.48 23.71 -7.19
C GLY A 146 0.64 22.44 -7.30
N GLU A 147 1.32 21.33 -7.57
CA GLU A 147 0.70 20.06 -7.95
C GLU A 147 1.16 18.87 -7.08
N TRP A 148 1.97 19.13 -6.04
CA TRP A 148 2.67 18.07 -5.28
C TRP A 148 2.02 17.70 -3.95
N ARG A 149 0.73 17.98 -3.73
CA ARG A 149 0.01 17.66 -2.49
C ARG A 149 -0.41 16.19 -2.46
N MET A 150 0.59 15.31 -2.41
CA MET A 150 0.43 13.88 -2.59
C MET A 150 -0.22 13.22 -1.36
N GLY A 151 -0.87 12.08 -1.57
CA GLY A 151 -1.28 11.22 -0.47
C GLY A 151 -0.07 10.65 0.27
N ILE A 152 0.84 10.00 -0.46
CA ILE A 152 2.09 9.45 0.09
C ILE A 152 3.25 9.91 -0.77
N TRP A 153 4.25 10.52 -0.14
CA TRP A 153 5.45 11.05 -0.78
C TRP A 153 6.69 10.30 -0.30
N LEU A 154 7.34 9.57 -1.21
CA LEU A 154 8.57 8.82 -0.97
C LEU A 154 9.71 9.39 -1.82
N ARG A 155 10.79 9.85 -1.19
CA ARG A 155 12.04 10.24 -1.88
C ARG A 155 13.26 9.56 -1.30
N SER A 156 14.03 8.88 -2.16
CA SER A 156 15.25 8.15 -1.77
C SER A 156 15.03 7.21 -0.58
N CYS A 157 13.87 6.53 -0.56
CA CYS A 157 13.51 5.58 0.48
C CYS A 157 13.87 4.15 0.09
N THR A 158 14.17 3.30 1.08
CA THR A 158 14.55 1.90 0.85
C THR A 158 13.68 0.94 1.67
N ASN A 159 13.17 -0.13 1.04
CA ASN A 159 12.34 -1.15 1.70
C ASN A 159 11.07 -0.53 2.32
N VAL A 160 10.15 -0.11 1.45
CA VAL A 160 8.86 0.47 1.84
C VAL A 160 7.71 -0.40 1.34
N ASN A 161 6.77 -0.71 2.21
CA ASN A 161 5.58 -1.51 1.91
C ASN A 161 4.32 -0.69 2.22
N ILE A 162 3.41 -0.55 1.26
CA ILE A 162 2.11 0.12 1.41
C ILE A 162 1.02 -0.87 1.05
N ARG A 163 0.12 -1.20 1.99
CA ARG A 163 -0.79 -2.35 1.85
C ARG A 163 -2.24 -2.07 2.27
N GLY A 164 -3.19 -2.42 1.39
CA GLY A 164 -4.60 -2.62 1.75
C GLY A 164 -5.49 -1.37 1.90
N MET A 165 -4.92 -0.17 1.77
CA MET A 165 -5.65 1.08 2.03
C MET A 165 -6.18 1.75 0.75
N ARG A 166 -7.18 2.60 0.92
CA ARG A 166 -7.67 3.49 -0.12
C ARG A 166 -7.17 4.92 0.10
N ILE A 167 -6.47 5.47 -0.89
CA ILE A 167 -5.95 6.84 -0.93
C ILE A 167 -6.84 7.63 -1.90
N GLU A 168 -7.47 8.70 -1.44
CA GLU A 168 -8.50 9.38 -2.21
C GLU A 168 -8.50 10.89 -2.06
N ASN A 169 -8.99 11.57 -3.11
CA ASN A 169 -9.20 13.01 -3.16
C ASN A 169 -7.93 13.82 -2.84
N THR A 170 -6.76 13.34 -3.28
CA THR A 170 -5.47 14.01 -3.10
C THR A 170 -5.38 15.28 -3.94
N GLY A 171 -4.57 16.24 -3.50
CA GLY A 171 -4.33 17.49 -4.24
C GLY A 171 -3.24 17.40 -5.30
N GLY A 172 -2.49 16.30 -5.30
CA GLY A 172 -1.58 15.90 -6.36
C GLY A 172 -1.80 14.43 -6.66
N ASP A 173 -0.73 13.65 -6.57
CA ASP A 173 -0.73 12.22 -6.82
C ASP A 173 -1.27 11.42 -5.63
N GLY A 174 -1.70 10.18 -5.86
CA GLY A 174 -1.98 9.23 -4.78
C GLY A 174 -0.69 8.83 -4.06
N VAL A 175 0.26 8.25 -4.81
CA VAL A 175 1.60 7.90 -4.33
C VAL A 175 2.66 8.45 -5.28
N TYR A 176 3.65 9.15 -4.74
CA TYR A 176 4.81 9.64 -5.45
C TYR A 176 6.07 8.90 -5.01
N ILE A 177 6.86 8.42 -5.97
CA ILE A 177 8.11 7.71 -5.76
C ILE A 177 9.21 8.38 -6.58
N GLY A 178 10.16 9.03 -5.91
CA GLY A 178 11.25 9.71 -6.60
C GLY A 178 12.56 9.72 -5.83
N GLU A 179 13.44 10.62 -6.26
CA GLU A 179 14.72 10.86 -5.61
C GLU A 179 14.76 12.20 -4.90
N ILE A 180 15.67 12.31 -3.93
CA ILE A 180 16.18 13.57 -3.42
C ILE A 180 17.25 14.06 -4.43
N PRO A 181 17.00 15.12 -5.23
CA PRO A 181 17.89 15.59 -6.29
C PRO A 181 19.33 15.81 -5.82
N GLU A 182 19.53 16.25 -4.58
CA GLU A 182 20.87 16.49 -4.02
C GLU A 182 21.70 15.21 -3.90
N SER A 183 21.04 14.06 -3.75
CA SER A 183 21.69 12.75 -3.62
C SER A 183 21.61 11.89 -4.88
N SER A 184 20.72 12.25 -5.82
CA SER A 184 20.35 11.44 -7.00
C SER A 184 20.16 9.96 -6.68
N THR A 185 19.65 9.66 -5.49
CA THR A 185 19.49 8.30 -5.00
C THR A 185 18.06 7.86 -5.27
N PRO A 186 17.82 6.88 -6.15
CA PRO A 186 16.47 6.38 -6.40
C PRO A 186 15.89 5.75 -5.14
N CYS A 187 14.55 5.68 -5.06
CA CYS A 187 13.92 4.75 -4.13
C CYS A 187 14.33 3.30 -4.46
N GLN A 188 14.35 2.41 -3.46
CA GLN A 188 14.75 1.01 -3.64
C GLN A 188 13.82 0.05 -2.91
N ASN A 189 13.41 -1.04 -3.57
CA ASN A 189 12.57 -2.09 -2.97
C ASN A 189 11.25 -1.52 -2.41
N ILE A 190 10.41 -1.00 -3.29
CA ILE A 190 9.10 -0.44 -2.93
C ILE A 190 8.00 -1.41 -3.34
N THR A 191 7.07 -1.69 -2.44
CA THR A 191 5.88 -2.50 -2.71
C THR A 191 4.61 -1.72 -2.40
N ILE A 192 3.72 -1.62 -3.38
CA ILE A 192 2.38 -1.08 -3.27
C ILE A 192 1.43 -2.22 -3.62
N LYS A 193 0.68 -2.71 -2.64
CA LYS A 193 -0.14 -3.92 -2.79
C LYS A 193 -1.54 -3.74 -2.24
N ASP A 194 -2.55 -4.18 -2.97
CA ASP A 194 -3.96 -4.10 -2.54
C ASP A 194 -4.38 -2.64 -2.21
N VAL A 195 -3.78 -1.66 -2.89
CA VAL A 195 -4.06 -0.23 -2.68
C VAL A 195 -5.03 0.27 -3.74
N THR A 196 -6.02 1.05 -3.32
CA THR A 196 -6.86 1.82 -4.24
C THR A 196 -6.44 3.29 -4.23
N CYS A 197 -6.08 3.85 -5.37
CA CYS A 197 -5.95 5.29 -5.56
C CYS A 197 -7.14 5.79 -6.38
N GLU A 198 -7.96 6.66 -5.81
CA GLU A 198 -9.20 7.13 -6.42
C GLU A 198 -9.30 8.66 -6.38
N ASP A 199 -9.79 9.26 -7.47
CA ASP A 199 -10.07 10.69 -7.57
C ASP A 199 -8.88 11.58 -7.14
N CYS A 200 -7.66 11.15 -7.46
CA CYS A 200 -6.45 11.95 -7.24
C CYS A 200 -6.45 13.13 -8.22
N ALA A 201 -6.02 14.32 -7.76
CA ALA A 201 -6.02 15.51 -8.61
C ALA A 201 -5.08 15.36 -9.81
N ARG A 202 -3.96 14.68 -9.60
CA ARG A 202 -2.92 14.45 -10.60
C ARG A 202 -2.82 12.97 -10.90
N ASN A 203 -1.67 12.29 -10.76
CA ASN A 203 -1.58 10.86 -11.11
C ASN A 203 -2.07 9.96 -9.98
N ALA A 204 -2.51 8.73 -10.26
CA ALA A 204 -2.77 7.80 -9.16
C ALA A 204 -1.44 7.38 -8.52
N ILE A 205 -0.46 7.01 -9.33
CA ILE A 205 0.93 6.76 -8.91
C ILE A 205 1.90 7.43 -9.89
N SER A 206 2.84 8.22 -9.38
CA SER A 206 3.99 8.75 -10.14
C SER A 206 5.28 8.06 -9.73
N VAL A 207 6.05 7.61 -10.72
CA VAL A 207 7.30 6.86 -10.58
C VAL A 207 8.40 7.60 -11.33
N VAL A 208 9.16 8.40 -10.59
CA VAL A 208 10.24 9.25 -11.13
C VAL A 208 11.57 8.49 -11.15
N SER A 209 11.98 7.93 -9.99
CA SER A 209 13.28 7.27 -9.84
C SER A 209 13.23 6.16 -8.78
N VAL A 210 13.29 4.90 -9.24
CA VAL A 210 13.19 3.70 -8.41
C VAL A 210 13.94 2.49 -9.00
N VAL A 211 14.48 1.65 -8.12
CA VAL A 211 14.99 0.31 -8.45
C VAL A 211 14.24 -0.73 -7.61
N ASN A 212 13.66 -1.73 -8.27
CA ASN A 212 12.79 -2.76 -7.67
C ASN A 212 11.49 -2.16 -7.11
N LEU A 213 10.51 -1.97 -7.99
CA LEU A 213 9.15 -1.56 -7.64
C LEU A 213 8.18 -2.70 -7.94
N LEU A 214 7.29 -3.01 -7.01
CA LEU A 214 6.14 -3.88 -7.22
C LEU A 214 4.84 -3.11 -6.96
N ILE A 215 4.02 -2.95 -8.00
CA ILE A 215 2.62 -2.53 -7.92
C ILE A 215 1.76 -3.77 -8.19
N ASP A 216 1.06 -4.25 -7.18
CA ASP A 216 0.41 -5.56 -7.19
C ASP A 216 -1.05 -5.44 -6.74
N ASN A 217 -1.97 -5.95 -7.55
CA ASN A 217 -3.40 -6.00 -7.21
C ASN A 217 -3.97 -4.63 -6.76
N CYS A 218 -3.61 -3.56 -7.45
CA CYS A 218 -4.05 -2.20 -7.14
C CYS A 218 -5.21 -1.76 -8.04
N ILE A 219 -6.03 -0.83 -7.55
CA ILE A 219 -7.07 -0.17 -8.34
C ILE A 219 -6.71 1.31 -8.47
N LEU A 220 -6.43 1.78 -9.68
CA LEU A 220 -5.93 3.12 -9.96
C LEU A 220 -6.91 3.82 -10.91
N ARG A 221 -7.74 4.71 -10.37
CA ARG A 221 -8.91 5.17 -11.13
C ARG A 221 -9.29 6.62 -10.96
N THR A 222 -9.95 7.13 -12.00
CA THR A 222 -10.70 8.40 -12.00
C THR A 222 -9.86 9.62 -11.64
N THR A 223 -8.56 9.59 -11.92
CA THR A 223 -7.72 10.79 -11.74
C THR A 223 -8.17 11.93 -12.65
N SER A 224 -8.20 13.15 -12.11
CA SER A 224 -8.71 14.33 -12.80
C SER A 224 -8.34 15.62 -12.07
N GLY A 225 -8.12 16.73 -12.79
CA GLY A 225 -7.94 18.07 -12.23
C GLY A 225 -6.65 18.77 -12.67
N LEU A 226 -5.49 18.13 -12.46
CA LEU A 226 -4.15 18.65 -12.75
C LEU A 226 -3.38 17.66 -13.62
N ALA A 227 -2.86 18.13 -14.75
CA ALA A 227 -2.13 17.27 -15.68
C ALA A 227 -0.91 16.56 -15.02
N PRO A 228 -0.59 15.31 -15.40
CA PRO A 228 -1.17 14.61 -16.54
C PRO A 228 -2.48 13.87 -16.25
N MET A 229 -2.74 13.41 -15.01
CA MET A 229 -3.94 12.62 -14.67
C MET A 229 -3.90 11.19 -15.25
N CYS A 230 -2.74 10.56 -15.15
CA CYS A 230 -2.55 9.16 -15.49
C CYS A 230 -2.96 8.22 -14.35
N GLY A 231 -3.24 6.96 -14.66
CA GLY A 231 -3.33 5.91 -13.65
C GLY A 231 -1.95 5.63 -13.04
N ILE A 232 -0.96 5.35 -13.89
CA ILE A 232 0.46 5.29 -13.51
C ILE A 232 1.26 6.15 -14.48
N ASP A 233 2.15 6.98 -13.95
CA ASP A 233 3.08 7.77 -14.76
C ASP A 233 4.53 7.44 -14.37
N PHE A 234 5.27 6.82 -15.29
CA PHE A 234 6.70 6.61 -15.15
C PHE A 234 7.44 7.82 -15.74
N GLU A 235 7.47 8.91 -14.98
CA GLU A 235 7.90 10.25 -15.36
C GLU A 235 9.28 10.63 -14.76
N PRO A 236 10.40 10.17 -15.34
CA PRO A 236 11.71 10.61 -14.89
C PRO A 236 11.86 12.13 -15.08
N ASN A 237 12.43 12.80 -14.08
CA ASN A 237 12.66 14.25 -14.08
C ASN A 237 14.08 14.61 -14.52
N TYR A 238 15.02 13.70 -14.33
CA TYR A 238 16.44 13.89 -14.63
C TYR A 238 16.94 12.83 -15.60
N ASN A 239 18.00 13.18 -16.33
CA ASN A 239 18.60 12.27 -17.30
C ASN A 239 19.28 11.04 -16.69
N THR A 240 19.58 11.09 -15.39
CA THR A 240 20.19 10.00 -14.61
C THR A 240 19.18 9.13 -13.89
N ASP A 241 17.90 9.48 -13.89
CA ASP A 241 16.85 8.73 -13.20
C ASP A 241 16.80 7.27 -13.65
N LYS A 242 16.30 6.41 -12.76
CA LYS A 242 16.22 4.97 -12.96
C LYS A 242 14.79 4.49 -12.80
N ILE A 243 14.31 3.65 -13.71
CA ILE A 243 13.04 2.93 -13.57
C ILE A 243 13.34 1.45 -13.82
N VAL A 244 14.06 0.83 -12.89
CA VAL A 244 14.69 -0.48 -13.10
C VAL A 244 13.96 -1.54 -12.29
N ASN A 245 13.63 -2.66 -12.93
CA ASN A 245 12.89 -3.77 -12.34
C ASN A 245 11.55 -3.32 -11.72
N CYS A 246 10.73 -2.63 -12.51
CA CYS A 246 9.40 -2.19 -12.11
C CYS A 246 8.33 -3.17 -12.61
N ILE A 247 7.57 -3.76 -11.70
CA ILE A 247 6.56 -4.77 -11.99
C ILE A 247 5.19 -4.20 -11.65
N VAL A 248 4.32 -4.12 -12.65
CA VAL A 248 2.89 -3.82 -12.49
C VAL A 248 2.13 -5.09 -12.82
N ARG A 249 1.36 -5.62 -11.88
CA ARG A 249 0.58 -6.83 -12.13
C ARG A 249 -0.75 -6.89 -11.40
N TYR A 250 -1.67 -7.68 -11.96
CA TYR A 250 -2.99 -7.95 -11.39
C TYR A 250 -3.81 -6.69 -11.09
N SER A 251 -3.47 -5.56 -11.71
CA SER A 251 -4.00 -4.26 -11.33
C SER A 251 -5.05 -3.78 -12.32
N ILE A 252 -6.01 -3.01 -11.83
CA ILE A 252 -7.07 -2.37 -12.60
C ILE A 252 -6.73 -0.89 -12.72
N ILE A 253 -6.68 -0.41 -13.96
CA ILE A 253 -6.37 0.97 -14.29
C ILE A 253 -7.52 1.52 -15.13
N GLU A 254 -8.35 2.36 -14.54
CA GLU A 254 -9.66 2.70 -15.09
C GLU A 254 -10.00 4.18 -15.07
N GLY A 255 -10.52 4.69 -16.19
CA GLY A 255 -11.26 5.95 -16.18
C GLY A 255 -10.41 7.16 -15.81
N ASN A 256 -9.09 7.04 -15.88
CA ASN A 256 -8.17 8.16 -15.69
C ASN A 256 -8.31 9.10 -16.88
N VAL A 257 -8.27 10.41 -16.62
CA VAL A 257 -8.58 11.44 -17.63
C VAL A 257 -7.57 11.41 -18.80
N ASP A 258 -6.33 11.08 -18.51
CA ASP A 258 -5.26 10.90 -19.50
C ASP A 258 -4.92 9.40 -19.64
N HIS A 259 -3.65 9.02 -19.74
CA HIS A 259 -3.26 7.64 -20.00
C HIS A 259 -3.64 6.69 -18.85
N GLY A 260 -3.91 5.43 -19.19
CA GLY A 260 -3.93 4.38 -18.18
C GLY A 260 -2.55 4.25 -17.54
N ILE A 261 -1.55 3.89 -18.35
CA ILE A 261 -0.14 3.85 -17.96
C ILE A 261 0.68 4.67 -18.95
N ALA A 262 1.50 5.60 -18.46
CA ALA A 262 2.40 6.40 -19.27
C ALA A 262 3.86 6.11 -18.93
N LEU A 263 4.71 6.06 -19.96
CA LEU A 263 6.17 6.05 -19.85
C LEU A 263 6.76 7.19 -20.69
N PRO A 264 6.63 8.46 -20.25
CA PRO A 264 7.24 9.62 -20.88
C PRO A 264 8.74 9.74 -20.52
N LEU A 265 9.56 8.88 -21.12
CA LEU A 265 11.00 8.76 -20.86
C LEU A 265 11.91 9.80 -21.54
N GLN A 266 11.38 10.91 -22.05
CA GLN A 266 12.12 11.90 -22.84
C GLN A 266 13.28 12.56 -22.09
N GLN A 267 13.22 12.58 -20.75
CA GLN A 267 14.29 13.15 -19.94
C GLN A 267 15.52 12.24 -19.85
N LEU A 268 15.37 10.93 -20.04
CA LEU A 268 16.47 9.97 -19.90
C LEU A 268 17.42 10.04 -21.09
N THR A 269 18.72 9.93 -20.81
CA THR A 269 19.75 9.86 -21.86
C THR A 269 19.76 8.53 -22.60
N ASP A 270 19.45 7.44 -21.90
CA ASP A 270 19.34 6.09 -22.46
C ASP A 270 18.09 5.40 -21.89
N PRO A 271 16.89 5.70 -22.41
CA PRO A 271 15.64 5.10 -21.96
C PRO A 271 15.66 3.56 -21.96
N SER A 272 16.36 2.94 -22.92
CA SER A 272 16.45 1.48 -23.03
C SER A 272 17.31 0.87 -21.94
N GLY A 273 18.45 1.47 -21.60
CA GLY A 273 19.34 1.00 -20.53
C GLY A 273 18.95 1.44 -19.11
N GLN A 274 18.16 2.51 -18.99
CA GLN A 274 17.72 3.07 -17.71
C GLN A 274 16.36 2.58 -17.24
N THR A 275 15.64 1.84 -18.09
CA THR A 275 14.34 1.29 -17.74
C THR A 275 14.24 -0.21 -17.98
N SER A 276 13.58 -0.92 -17.06
CA SER A 276 13.24 -2.32 -17.22
C SER A 276 12.06 -2.69 -16.33
N GLY A 277 11.24 -3.63 -16.78
CA GLY A 277 10.04 -3.96 -16.02
C GLY A 277 9.09 -4.92 -16.70
N SER A 278 7.90 -5.02 -16.12
CA SER A 278 6.81 -5.78 -16.72
C SER A 278 5.45 -5.19 -16.37
N ILE A 279 4.52 -5.29 -17.32
CA ILE A 279 3.11 -4.97 -17.15
C ILE A 279 2.34 -6.21 -17.54
N THR A 280 1.83 -6.94 -16.53
CA THR A 280 1.23 -8.26 -16.74
C THR A 280 -0.09 -8.46 -16.04
N ASN A 281 -1.04 -9.13 -16.67
CA ASN A 281 -2.34 -9.42 -16.04
C ASN A 281 -3.03 -8.16 -15.51
N CYS A 282 -3.00 -7.06 -16.26
CA CYS A 282 -3.69 -5.83 -15.89
C CYS A 282 -4.94 -5.62 -16.74
N THR A 283 -5.98 -5.02 -16.16
CA THR A 283 -7.17 -4.54 -16.87
C THR A 283 -7.08 -3.02 -17.01
N ILE A 284 -6.85 -2.53 -18.23
CA ILE A 284 -6.64 -1.12 -18.55
C ILE A 284 -7.79 -0.64 -19.40
N ILE A 285 -8.72 0.12 -18.80
CA ILE A 285 -10.04 0.32 -19.38
C ILE A 285 -10.55 1.76 -19.28
N SER A 286 -11.14 2.26 -20.36
CA SER A 286 -11.86 3.54 -20.40
C SER A 286 -11.01 4.76 -20.01
N ASN A 287 -9.69 4.70 -20.16
CA ASN A 287 -8.80 5.83 -19.89
C ASN A 287 -8.72 6.78 -21.10
N GLY A 288 -8.43 8.06 -20.83
CA GLY A 288 -8.11 9.06 -21.84
C GLY A 288 -9.25 9.97 -22.28
N SER A 289 -10.27 10.15 -21.44
CA SER A 289 -11.54 10.80 -21.78
C SER A 289 -11.44 12.24 -22.28
N LEU A 290 -10.44 13.03 -21.84
CA LEU A 290 -10.29 14.42 -22.28
C LEU A 290 -9.29 14.60 -23.44
N TYR A 291 -8.31 13.71 -23.56
CA TYR A 291 -7.18 13.90 -24.47
C TYR A 291 -7.09 12.85 -25.58
N ASN A 292 -8.12 12.01 -25.74
CA ASN A 292 -8.07 10.80 -26.58
C ASN A 292 -6.85 9.94 -26.24
N ALA A 293 -6.58 9.83 -24.94
CA ALA A 293 -5.35 9.27 -24.44
C ALA A 293 -5.37 7.74 -24.47
N TYR A 294 -4.18 7.16 -24.43
CA TYR A 294 -3.95 5.74 -24.67
C TYR A 294 -4.15 4.87 -23.44
N GLY A 295 -4.44 3.57 -23.66
CA GLY A 295 -4.37 2.59 -22.58
C GLY A 295 -2.96 2.52 -21.99
N ILE A 296 -1.95 2.29 -22.84
CA ILE A 296 -0.53 2.42 -22.48
C ILE A 296 0.17 3.36 -23.48
N TYR A 297 0.81 4.40 -22.97
CA TYR A 297 1.67 5.30 -23.72
C TYR A 297 3.15 5.01 -23.47
N LEU A 298 3.92 4.85 -24.54
CA LEU A 298 5.37 4.72 -24.51
C LEU A 298 5.96 5.86 -25.34
N SER A 299 6.85 6.69 -24.78
CA SER A 299 7.55 7.65 -25.63
C SER A 299 8.64 7.00 -26.47
N HIS A 300 9.23 5.90 -26.00
CA HIS A 300 10.39 5.23 -26.60
C HIS A 300 10.19 3.72 -26.80
N TYR A 301 11.09 3.10 -27.57
CA TYR A 301 11.26 1.66 -27.62
C TYR A 301 11.77 1.11 -26.29
N LEU A 302 11.16 0.02 -25.81
CA LEU A 302 11.44 -0.59 -24.51
C LEU A 302 11.85 -2.07 -24.66
N PRO A 303 13.13 -2.36 -24.99
CA PRO A 303 13.61 -3.73 -25.17
C PRO A 303 13.58 -4.57 -23.89
N ASN A 304 13.67 -3.92 -22.73
CA ASN A 304 13.80 -4.57 -21.42
C ASN A 304 12.47 -4.63 -20.65
N TRP A 305 11.35 -4.47 -21.36
CA TRP A 305 10.01 -4.53 -20.78
C TRP A 305 9.22 -5.72 -21.31
N THR A 306 8.61 -6.47 -20.40
CA THR A 306 7.66 -7.54 -20.73
C THR A 306 6.23 -7.04 -20.58
N ILE A 307 5.52 -6.88 -21.68
CA ILE A 307 4.10 -6.47 -21.69
C ILE A 307 3.27 -7.63 -22.21
N ARG A 308 2.49 -8.28 -21.33
CA ARG A 308 1.67 -9.45 -21.71
C ARG A 308 0.48 -9.72 -20.81
N ASP A 309 -0.41 -10.59 -21.23
CA ASP A 309 -1.56 -11.08 -20.44
C ASP A 309 -2.54 -10.00 -20.00
N ASN A 310 -2.58 -8.87 -20.71
CA ASN A 310 -3.40 -7.73 -20.32
C ASN A 310 -4.76 -7.74 -21.05
N LEU A 311 -5.73 -7.04 -20.48
CA LEU A 311 -6.94 -6.59 -21.15
C LEU A 311 -6.84 -5.07 -21.32
N ILE A 312 -6.84 -4.59 -22.57
CA ILE A 312 -6.77 -3.16 -22.89
C ILE A 312 -8.02 -2.77 -23.67
N VAL A 313 -8.96 -2.11 -23.01
CA VAL A 313 -10.36 -2.13 -23.42
C VAL A 313 -10.95 -0.71 -23.41
N ASN A 314 -11.66 -0.33 -24.47
CA ASN A 314 -12.46 0.91 -24.52
C ASN A 314 -11.71 2.19 -24.13
N ASN A 315 -10.38 2.25 -24.26
CA ASN A 315 -9.65 3.49 -24.04
C ASN A 315 -9.94 4.46 -25.21
N TYR A 316 -9.89 5.77 -24.94
CA TYR A 316 -10.29 6.78 -25.90
C TYR A 316 -9.26 6.96 -27.04
N GLY A 317 -8.00 6.64 -26.78
CA GLY A 317 -6.95 6.54 -27.79
C GLY A 317 -6.75 5.11 -28.29
N TYR A 318 -5.56 4.85 -28.82
CA TYR A 318 -5.07 3.49 -29.05
C TYR A 318 -4.99 2.70 -27.74
N GLY A 319 -5.15 1.37 -27.83
CA GLY A 319 -4.86 0.49 -26.71
C GLY A 319 -3.40 0.61 -26.25
N MET A 320 -2.45 0.55 -27.19
CA MET A 320 -1.05 0.92 -26.92
C MET A 320 -0.50 1.85 -28.00
N TYR A 321 0.23 2.88 -27.57
CA TYR A 321 0.84 3.85 -28.47
C TYR A 321 2.32 4.02 -28.13
N GLN A 322 3.19 3.82 -29.11
CA GLN A 322 4.59 4.20 -29.02
C GLN A 322 4.84 5.43 -29.90
N ASN A 323 5.35 6.51 -29.30
CA ASN A 323 5.55 7.77 -30.03
C ASN A 323 6.69 7.66 -31.05
N MET A 324 7.89 7.32 -30.60
CA MET A 324 9.03 7.22 -31.50
C MET A 324 8.87 6.07 -32.51
N ALA A 325 9.01 6.43 -33.78
CA ALA A 325 9.12 5.48 -34.88
C ALA A 325 10.49 4.77 -34.87
N GLY A 326 10.57 3.59 -35.49
CA GLY A 326 11.79 2.78 -35.56
C GLY A 326 11.60 1.42 -34.91
N LEU A 327 12.48 1.05 -33.98
CA LEU A 327 12.33 -0.17 -33.19
C LEU A 327 11.01 -0.13 -32.41
N GLN A 328 10.27 -1.23 -32.40
CA GLN A 328 8.94 -1.30 -31.82
C GLN A 328 8.93 -2.23 -30.61
N THR A 329 8.37 -1.76 -29.51
CA THR A 329 8.12 -2.58 -28.33
C THR A 329 7.14 -3.69 -28.72
N THR A 330 7.35 -4.90 -28.20
CA THR A 330 6.49 -6.05 -28.50
C THR A 330 5.54 -6.32 -27.33
N VAL A 331 4.26 -6.43 -27.63
CA VAL A 331 3.23 -6.91 -26.70
C VAL A 331 2.81 -8.32 -27.10
N THR A 332 2.57 -9.20 -26.13
CA THR A 332 2.12 -10.58 -26.37
C THR A 332 0.92 -10.93 -25.51
N TYR A 333 0.17 -11.97 -25.86
CA TYR A 333 -0.94 -12.51 -25.06
C TYR A 333 -1.87 -11.43 -24.50
N THR A 334 -2.19 -10.39 -25.26
CA THR A 334 -2.97 -9.23 -24.76
C THR A 334 -4.21 -9.08 -25.60
N ALA A 335 -5.37 -8.96 -24.96
CA ALA A 335 -6.59 -8.66 -25.67
C ALA A 335 -6.80 -7.14 -25.74
N PHE A 336 -7.10 -6.68 -26.95
CA PHE A 336 -7.49 -5.33 -27.25
C PHE A 336 -8.93 -5.35 -27.72
N TYR A 337 -9.77 -4.48 -27.18
CA TYR A 337 -11.17 -4.41 -27.61
C TYR A 337 -11.72 -3.00 -27.46
N GLY A 338 -12.41 -2.49 -28.47
CA GLY A 338 -13.16 -1.23 -28.40
C GLY A 338 -12.36 0.04 -28.14
N ASN A 339 -11.01 0.01 -28.16
CA ASN A 339 -10.19 1.22 -28.07
C ASN A 339 -10.44 2.12 -29.29
N ILE A 340 -10.83 3.38 -29.05
CA ILE A 340 -11.38 4.28 -30.07
C ILE A 340 -10.31 4.70 -31.08
N GLY A 341 -9.10 5.01 -30.62
CA GLY A 341 -7.98 5.39 -31.50
C GLY A 341 -7.41 4.21 -32.29
N GLY A 342 -7.69 2.98 -31.88
CA GLY A 342 -7.27 1.75 -32.54
C GLY A 342 -6.58 0.75 -31.60
N ILE A 343 -6.05 -0.33 -32.17
CA ILE A 343 -5.45 -1.42 -31.39
C ILE A 343 -4.06 -1.01 -30.87
N THR A 344 -3.11 -0.80 -31.78
CA THR A 344 -1.76 -0.35 -31.48
C THR A 344 -1.24 0.66 -32.51
N TYR A 345 -0.27 1.50 -32.11
CA TYR A 345 0.49 2.39 -33.00
C TYR A 345 1.99 2.28 -32.69
N HIS A 346 2.82 1.99 -33.70
CA HIS A 346 4.27 1.70 -33.57
C HIS A 346 4.65 0.67 -32.49
N VAL A 347 3.73 -0.26 -32.19
CA VAL A 347 3.95 -1.38 -31.27
C VAL A 347 3.67 -2.68 -32.02
N THR A 348 4.61 -3.62 -31.91
CA THR A 348 4.49 -4.95 -32.51
C THR A 348 3.55 -5.80 -31.67
N ARG A 349 2.48 -6.30 -32.29
CA ARG A 349 1.61 -7.33 -31.69
C ARG A 349 2.22 -8.70 -31.97
N GLY A 350 2.84 -9.30 -30.96
CA GLY A 350 3.38 -10.63 -31.02
C GLY A 350 2.33 -11.72 -30.75
N THR A 351 2.81 -12.93 -30.47
CA THR A 351 2.01 -14.13 -30.21
C THR A 351 0.91 -13.90 -29.17
N GLY A 352 -0.27 -14.49 -29.40
CA GLY A 352 -1.37 -14.52 -28.44
C GLY A 352 -2.20 -13.24 -28.32
N CYS A 353 -1.91 -12.18 -29.10
CA CYS A 353 -2.72 -10.97 -29.06
C CYS A 353 -4.11 -11.18 -29.70
N LEU A 354 -5.15 -10.69 -29.03
CA LEU A 354 -6.55 -10.77 -29.47
C LEU A 354 -7.06 -9.36 -29.78
N THR A 355 -7.91 -9.18 -30.80
CA THR A 355 -8.37 -7.83 -31.22
C THR A 355 -9.87 -7.69 -31.47
N THR A 356 -10.60 -8.80 -31.48
CA THR A 356 -12.02 -8.85 -31.86
C THR A 356 -12.90 -9.48 -30.79
N VAL A 357 -12.32 -9.84 -29.64
CA VAL A 357 -13.01 -10.57 -28.57
C VAL A 357 -13.40 -9.59 -27.47
N ALA A 358 -14.71 -9.39 -27.33
CA ALA A 358 -15.27 -8.53 -26.28
C ALA A 358 -15.11 -9.19 -24.90
N PRO A 359 -14.55 -8.49 -23.90
CA PRO A 359 -14.59 -8.96 -22.52
C PRO A 359 -15.98 -8.79 -21.93
N LEU A 360 -16.32 -9.67 -20.99
CA LEU A 360 -17.46 -9.53 -20.11
C LEU A 360 -16.92 -9.46 -18.68
N PHE A 361 -17.19 -8.35 -17.99
CA PHE A 361 -16.77 -8.16 -16.61
C PHE A 361 -17.84 -8.66 -15.64
N ALA A 362 -17.42 -9.23 -14.53
CA ALA A 362 -18.29 -9.76 -13.48
C ALA A 362 -19.05 -8.64 -12.75
N SER A 363 -18.38 -7.51 -12.50
CA SER A 363 -18.95 -6.35 -11.84
C SER A 363 -18.25 -5.06 -12.26
N ALA A 364 -19.00 -3.96 -12.29
CA ALA A 364 -18.50 -2.59 -12.38
C ALA A 364 -18.77 -1.79 -11.09
N ASP A 365 -19.20 -2.47 -10.03
CA ASP A 365 -19.36 -1.88 -8.69
C ASP A 365 -18.03 -2.01 -7.94
N ILE A 366 -17.42 -0.87 -7.59
CA ILE A 366 -16.13 -0.79 -6.89
C ILE A 366 -16.15 -1.47 -5.52
N SER A 367 -17.31 -1.65 -4.91
CA SER A 367 -17.46 -2.37 -3.64
C SER A 367 -17.44 -3.89 -3.81
N SER A 368 -17.52 -4.38 -5.05
CA SER A 368 -17.50 -5.80 -5.36
C SER A 368 -16.07 -6.37 -5.29
N SER A 369 -15.94 -7.55 -4.69
CA SER A 369 -14.71 -8.34 -4.75
C SER A 369 -14.34 -8.80 -6.17
N ASP A 370 -15.30 -8.74 -7.11
CA ASP A 370 -15.11 -9.10 -8.51
C ASP A 370 -15.02 -7.87 -9.45
N TYR A 371 -14.74 -6.69 -8.88
CA TYR A 371 -14.65 -5.43 -9.62
C TYR A 371 -13.71 -5.54 -10.83
N MET A 372 -14.23 -5.33 -12.03
CA MET A 372 -13.50 -5.33 -13.31
C MET A 372 -12.64 -6.58 -13.59
N TYR A 373 -12.96 -7.70 -12.94
CA TYR A 373 -12.48 -9.02 -13.31
C TYR A 373 -13.39 -9.65 -14.37
N LEU A 374 -12.83 -10.53 -15.19
CA LEU A 374 -13.63 -11.28 -16.16
C LEU A 374 -14.70 -12.12 -15.46
N ALA A 375 -15.92 -12.09 -15.99
CA ALA A 375 -17.00 -12.98 -15.57
C ALA A 375 -16.59 -14.45 -15.75
N LYS A 376 -17.03 -15.32 -14.85
CA LYS A 376 -16.72 -16.77 -14.93
C LYS A 376 -17.64 -17.52 -15.90
N VAL A 377 -18.77 -16.93 -16.28
CA VAL A 377 -19.80 -17.53 -17.13
C VAL A 377 -20.10 -16.56 -18.28
N ASN A 378 -20.38 -17.10 -19.46
CA ASN A 378 -20.72 -16.34 -20.68
C ASN A 378 -19.63 -15.39 -21.20
N VAL A 379 -18.41 -15.47 -20.66
CA VAL A 379 -17.24 -14.82 -21.26
C VAL A 379 -16.64 -15.74 -22.35
N PRO A 380 -16.11 -15.18 -23.45
CA PRO A 380 -15.40 -15.97 -24.44
C PRO A 380 -14.23 -16.76 -23.82
N ALA A 381 -14.22 -18.09 -24.01
CA ALA A 381 -13.25 -18.99 -23.38
C ALA A 381 -11.79 -18.61 -23.65
N ILE A 382 -11.50 -18.04 -24.82
CA ILE A 382 -10.15 -17.58 -25.17
C ILE A 382 -9.65 -16.44 -24.26
N LEU A 383 -10.52 -15.68 -23.59
CA LEU A 383 -10.10 -14.70 -22.58
C LEU A 383 -9.78 -15.37 -21.23
N LEU A 384 -10.33 -16.56 -20.98
CA LEU A 384 -10.11 -17.33 -19.74
C LEU A 384 -8.86 -18.22 -19.79
N SER A 385 -8.40 -18.55 -20.99
CA SER A 385 -7.26 -19.45 -21.20
C SER A 385 -6.20 -18.90 -22.15
N GLY A 386 -6.33 -17.64 -22.57
CA GLY A 386 -5.48 -17.01 -23.59
C GLY A 386 -4.22 -16.34 -23.06
N ALA A 387 -4.03 -16.28 -21.74
CA ALA A 387 -2.77 -15.80 -21.17
C ALA A 387 -1.62 -16.76 -21.46
N SER A 388 -0.39 -16.28 -21.37
CA SER A 388 0.83 -17.03 -21.67
C SER A 388 1.03 -18.25 -20.76
N ASN A 389 0.34 -18.30 -19.62
CA ASN A 389 0.34 -19.42 -18.67
C ASN A 389 -0.92 -20.30 -18.79
N GLY A 390 -1.74 -20.12 -19.82
CA GLY A 390 -3.01 -20.84 -20.01
C GLY A 390 -4.15 -20.36 -19.11
N GLY A 391 -3.97 -19.25 -18.38
CA GLY A 391 -4.98 -18.64 -17.52
C GLY A 391 -5.69 -17.43 -18.14
N TYR A 392 -6.32 -16.66 -17.25
CA TYR A 392 -7.12 -15.48 -17.56
C TYR A 392 -6.26 -14.31 -18.06
N LEU A 393 -6.73 -13.64 -19.10
CA LEU A 393 -6.25 -12.32 -19.49
C LEU A 393 -6.79 -11.24 -18.53
N GLY A 394 -5.98 -10.23 -18.28
CA GLY A 394 -6.33 -9.08 -17.44
C GLY A 394 -6.14 -9.32 -15.95
N ALA A 395 -6.63 -8.35 -15.17
CA ALA A 395 -6.66 -8.44 -13.73
C ALA A 395 -7.59 -9.57 -13.28
N ARG A 396 -7.25 -10.19 -12.15
CA ARG A 396 -7.98 -11.33 -11.60
C ARG A 396 -7.87 -11.31 -10.07
N PRO A 397 -8.80 -11.96 -9.36
CA PRO A 397 -8.65 -12.14 -7.92
C PRO A 397 -7.33 -12.84 -7.63
N MET A 398 -6.49 -12.22 -6.81
CA MET A 398 -5.44 -12.98 -6.15
C MET A 398 -6.08 -13.87 -5.07
N ALA A 399 -5.54 -15.06 -4.86
CA ALA A 399 -5.84 -15.79 -3.63
C ALA A 399 -5.47 -14.87 -2.45
N SER A 400 -6.36 -14.71 -1.47
CA SER A 400 -6.12 -13.83 -0.33
C SER A 400 -4.81 -14.21 0.34
N ASP A 401 -3.93 -13.22 0.54
CA ASP A 401 -2.81 -13.38 1.46
C ASP A 401 -3.41 -13.41 2.88
N ALA A 402 -3.71 -14.61 3.40
CA ALA A 402 -4.11 -14.85 4.79
C ALA A 402 -3.14 -14.22 5.83
N GLN A 403 -1.96 -13.76 5.38
CA GLN A 403 -0.91 -13.20 6.21
C GLN A 403 -1.19 -11.79 6.74
N ALA A 404 -2.02 -10.98 6.07
CA ALA A 404 -2.35 -9.62 6.55
C ALA A 404 -3.17 -9.64 7.85
N CYS A 405 -3.99 -10.68 8.00
CA CYS A 405 -4.94 -10.83 9.10
C CYS A 405 -4.37 -11.60 10.28
N ALA A 406 -3.40 -12.49 10.03
CA ALA A 406 -2.58 -13.08 11.08
C ALA A 406 -2.00 -12.03 12.05
N ASN A 407 -1.62 -10.84 11.56
CA ASN A 407 -1.09 -9.77 12.41
C ASN A 407 -2.17 -9.17 13.34
N ILE A 408 -3.41 -8.99 12.87
CA ILE A 408 -4.52 -8.50 13.71
C ILE A 408 -4.86 -9.51 14.82
N TRP A 409 -4.85 -10.81 14.47
CA TRP A 409 -5.05 -11.90 15.40
C TRP A 409 -3.91 -12.02 16.44
N GLN A 410 -2.66 -11.76 16.05
CA GLN A 410 -1.50 -11.76 16.96
C GLN A 410 -1.60 -10.71 18.08
N PHE A 411 -2.35 -9.62 17.87
CA PHE A 411 -2.59 -8.60 18.90
C PHE A 411 -3.88 -8.82 19.72
N GLY A 412 -4.55 -9.97 19.54
CA GLY A 412 -5.79 -10.31 20.26
C GLY A 412 -7.00 -9.47 19.85
N LYS A 413 -7.00 -8.94 18.62
CA LYS A 413 -8.04 -8.03 18.10
C LYS A 413 -8.75 -8.56 16.85
N GLY A 414 -8.59 -9.85 16.52
CA GLY A 414 -9.33 -10.49 15.44
C GLY A 414 -10.84 -10.54 15.69
N MET A 415 -11.63 -10.60 14.62
CA MET A 415 -13.09 -10.76 14.73
C MET A 415 -13.40 -12.19 15.17
N PRO A 416 -14.09 -12.45 16.30
CA PRO A 416 -14.31 -13.81 16.80
C PRO A 416 -14.98 -14.80 15.84
N ALA A 417 -15.60 -14.31 14.75
CA ALA A 417 -16.28 -15.10 13.72
C ALA A 417 -15.46 -15.27 12.41
N ASP A 418 -14.27 -14.68 12.33
CA ASP A 418 -13.33 -14.83 11.21
C ASP A 418 -12.40 -16.00 11.53
N PHE A 419 -12.82 -17.22 11.20
CA PHE A 419 -12.13 -18.45 11.60
C PHE A 419 -10.92 -18.76 10.72
N ASN A 420 -10.95 -18.29 9.47
CA ASN A 420 -9.84 -18.48 8.53
C ASN A 420 -8.75 -17.42 8.70
N HIS A 421 -8.98 -16.44 9.58
CA HIS A 421 -8.11 -15.31 9.86
C HIS A 421 -7.75 -14.56 8.56
N ASP A 422 -8.75 -14.23 7.73
CA ASP A 422 -8.63 -13.42 6.50
C ASP A 422 -9.27 -12.03 6.63
N CYS A 423 -9.72 -11.67 7.85
CA CYS A 423 -10.39 -10.43 8.22
C CYS A 423 -11.74 -10.21 7.53
N VAL A 424 -12.32 -11.23 6.91
CA VAL A 424 -13.60 -11.15 6.24
C VAL A 424 -14.48 -12.30 6.72
N VAL A 425 -15.46 -12.01 7.57
CA VAL A 425 -16.47 -13.02 7.95
C VAL A 425 -17.36 -13.31 6.74
N ASN A 426 -17.14 -14.46 6.12
CA ASN A 426 -17.85 -14.90 4.93
C ASN A 426 -18.11 -16.42 4.97
N PHE A 427 -18.56 -16.99 3.84
CA PHE A 427 -18.95 -18.40 3.78
C PHE A 427 -17.75 -19.35 3.96
N LEU A 428 -16.52 -18.91 3.69
CA LEU A 428 -15.30 -19.70 3.87
C LEU A 428 -15.02 -19.98 5.36
N ASP A 429 -15.37 -19.06 6.26
CA ASP A 429 -15.29 -19.29 7.71
C ASP A 429 -16.25 -20.37 8.17
N VAL A 430 -17.46 -20.36 7.61
CA VAL A 430 -18.48 -21.38 7.88
C VAL A 430 -18.01 -22.75 7.38
N VAL A 431 -17.32 -22.80 6.22
CA VAL A 431 -16.73 -24.02 5.68
C VAL A 431 -15.64 -24.57 6.61
N MET A 432 -14.83 -23.73 7.25
CA MET A 432 -13.84 -24.18 8.24
C MET A 432 -14.50 -24.79 9.47
N ILE A 433 -15.51 -24.13 10.04
CA ILE A 433 -16.27 -24.69 11.16
C ILE A 433 -16.94 -26.01 10.78
N ALA A 434 -17.51 -26.09 9.57
CA ALA A 434 -18.18 -27.30 9.10
C ALA A 434 -17.19 -28.46 8.92
N ASN A 435 -15.99 -28.20 8.39
CA ASN A 435 -14.95 -29.22 8.23
C ASN A 435 -14.40 -29.68 9.59
N ASP A 436 -14.11 -28.75 10.51
CA ASP A 436 -13.67 -29.09 11.87
C ASP A 436 -14.74 -29.88 12.61
N TRP A 437 -16.02 -29.50 12.47
CA TRP A 437 -17.15 -30.24 13.03
C TRP A 437 -17.26 -31.64 12.43
N LEU A 438 -17.11 -31.78 11.11
CA LEU A 438 -17.13 -33.09 10.44
C LEU A 438 -15.96 -33.97 10.86
N VAL A 439 -14.76 -33.43 11.09
CA VAL A 439 -13.61 -34.19 11.59
C VAL A 439 -13.79 -34.61 13.05
N SER A 440 -14.28 -33.70 13.89
CA SER A 440 -14.47 -33.95 15.33
C SER A 440 -15.72 -34.77 15.65
N ASN A 441 -16.69 -34.84 14.74
CA ASN A 441 -17.93 -35.60 14.90
C ASN A 441 -18.13 -36.66 13.82
N ASN A 442 -17.07 -37.08 13.11
CA ASN A 442 -17.20 -38.16 12.13
C ASN A 442 -17.51 -39.47 12.86
N PRO A 443 -18.75 -39.99 12.81
CA PRO A 443 -19.10 -41.23 13.46
C PRO A 443 -18.90 -42.31 12.39
N THR A 444 -17.65 -42.62 12.08
CA THR A 444 -17.32 -43.84 11.34
C THR A 444 -16.37 -44.70 12.15
N PRO A 445 -16.55 -46.03 12.11
CA PRO A 445 -16.42 -46.93 13.27
C PRO A 445 -15.00 -47.18 13.78
#